data_AF-A0A0G2ESH2-F1
#
_entry.id   AF-A0A0G2ESH2-F1
#
_cell.length_a   1.000
_cell.length_b   1.000
_cell.length_c   1.000
_cell.angle_alpha   90.00
_cell.angle_beta   90.00
_cell.angle_gamma   90.00
#
_symmetry.space_group_name_H-M   'P 1'
#
loop_
_entity.id
_entity.type
_entity.pdbx_description
1 polymer ?
#
loop_
_entity_poly.entity_id
_entity_poly.type
_entity_poly.pdbx_seq_one_letter_code
_entity_poly.pdbx_strand_id
1 'polypeptide(L)'
;MYDCNITIVDAEGGNALKTYEDGSSAYLYNLYIYAESEFAHGIYTAGGYIYASDLNVTTYGTSSSAIATDTGGGIIEVYDSTANTYGLKSALLYSTGNITASNLQGTSNRSPACVIDGSNNWTLSNSAVSASPEEHGVFQTMSTVSSNDTSTEALAWVIGGSVAESGGTYGLIFASNIIFNIYLDDVDISISSGILANSSADDWGTSGSNGGTLNVHLTDIDVTGDVYVDSISAVSITLESSTWSGAINSNDTDGDAGVILDSDSTWTVTGDSYLTILVDGDDTLSNIESDRYTVYYESSSNSWLDNSTYSLSGGGSLIPS
;
A
#
# COMPACT_ATOMS: atom_id res chain seq x y z
N MET A 1 -3.21 -11.13 28.95
CA MET A 1 -2.16 -12.16 29.06
C MET A 1 -0.83 -11.46 29.20
N TYR A 2 0.06 -12.01 30.04
CA TYR A 2 1.37 -11.44 30.33
C TYR A 2 2.40 -12.58 30.32
N ASP A 3 3.59 -12.33 29.78
CA ASP A 3 4.78 -13.19 29.93
C ASP A 3 4.54 -14.67 29.52
N CYS A 4 3.85 -14.89 28.40
CA CYS A 4 3.52 -16.24 27.92
C CYS A 4 4.21 -16.57 26.60
N ASN A 5 4.51 -17.86 26.44
CA ASN A 5 4.86 -18.45 25.15
C ASN A 5 3.67 -19.26 24.65
N ILE A 6 3.19 -18.96 23.45
CA ILE A 6 2.10 -19.67 22.78
C ILE A 6 2.66 -20.34 21.53
N THR A 7 2.38 -21.62 21.38
CA THR A 7 2.85 -22.43 20.27
C THR A 7 1.66 -23.17 19.66
N ILE A 8 1.46 -22.99 18.37
CA ILE A 8 0.40 -23.62 17.58
C ILE A 8 1.05 -24.51 16.54
N VAL A 9 0.93 -25.81 16.75
CA VAL A 9 1.43 -26.88 15.88
C VAL A 9 0.31 -27.90 15.64
N ASP A 10 0.26 -28.46 14.44
CA ASP A 10 -0.76 -29.43 14.01
C ASP A 10 -2.23 -29.00 14.31
N ALA A 11 -2.53 -27.71 14.17
CA ALA A 11 -3.83 -27.12 14.48
C ALA A 11 -4.26 -26.10 13.42
N GLU A 12 -4.80 -26.61 12.29
CA GLU A 12 -5.38 -25.80 11.24
C GLU A 12 -6.51 -24.90 11.78
N GLY A 13 -6.45 -23.60 11.46
CA GLY A 13 -7.36 -22.58 12.00
C GLY A 13 -7.13 -22.25 13.48
N GLY A 14 -6.11 -22.81 14.11
CA GLY A 14 -5.73 -22.52 15.50
C GLY A 14 -5.10 -21.14 15.59
N ASN A 15 -5.76 -20.20 16.27
CA ASN A 15 -5.25 -18.84 16.47
C ASN A 15 -4.67 -18.69 17.88
N ALA A 16 -3.54 -18.00 18.03
CA ALA A 16 -2.86 -17.94 19.34
C ALA A 16 -3.72 -17.18 20.35
N LEU A 17 -4.32 -16.10 19.88
CA LEU A 17 -5.40 -15.41 20.55
C LEU A 17 -6.44 -14.94 19.54
N LYS A 18 -7.71 -15.12 19.93
CA LYS A 18 -8.87 -14.68 19.15
C LYS A 18 -9.88 -13.94 20.03
N THR A 19 -10.33 -12.78 19.56
CA THR A 19 -11.59 -12.16 20.00
C THR A 19 -12.67 -12.35 18.95
N TYR A 20 -13.93 -12.43 19.39
CA TYR A 20 -15.09 -12.62 18.54
C TYR A 20 -16.26 -11.82 19.12
N GLU A 21 -17.09 -11.23 18.25
CA GLU A 21 -18.21 -10.35 18.59
C GLU A 21 -17.82 -9.03 19.25
N ASP A 22 -18.63 -8.00 18.99
CA ASP A 22 -18.50 -6.70 19.63
C ASP A 22 -18.64 -6.81 21.16
N GLY A 23 -17.79 -6.07 21.87
CA GLY A 23 -17.72 -6.09 23.34
C GLY A 23 -16.71 -7.09 23.92
N SER A 24 -16.17 -8.00 23.12
CA SER A 24 -15.01 -8.81 23.50
C SER A 24 -13.74 -7.96 23.52
N SER A 25 -12.87 -8.22 24.51
CA SER A 25 -11.57 -7.54 24.59
C SER A 25 -10.46 -8.46 25.07
N ALA A 26 -9.25 -8.23 24.57
CA ALA A 26 -8.03 -8.87 25.05
C ALA A 26 -6.91 -7.83 25.19
N TYR A 27 -6.08 -8.02 26.22
CA TYR A 27 -4.91 -7.18 26.50
C TYR A 27 -3.70 -8.08 26.64
N LEU A 28 -2.69 -7.88 25.79
CA LEU A 28 -1.54 -8.77 25.61
C LEU A 28 -0.24 -7.99 25.87
N TYR A 29 0.64 -8.57 26.67
CA TYR A 29 1.91 -7.93 27.02
C TYR A 29 3.01 -8.98 27.07
N ASN A 30 4.14 -8.70 26.42
CA ASN A 30 5.33 -9.55 26.46
C ASN A 30 5.02 -11.02 26.12
N LEU A 31 4.53 -11.27 24.90
CA LEU A 31 4.21 -12.63 24.46
C LEU A 31 5.11 -13.07 23.31
N TYR A 32 5.53 -14.34 23.35
CA TYR A 32 6.14 -15.02 22.23
C TYR A 32 5.11 -15.94 21.57
N ILE A 33 4.82 -15.73 20.30
CA ILE A 33 3.83 -16.47 19.53
C ILE A 33 4.51 -17.14 18.34
N TYR A 34 4.37 -18.46 18.26
CA TYR A 34 4.80 -19.28 17.14
C TYR A 34 3.59 -20.05 16.59
N ALA A 35 3.31 -19.92 15.29
CA ALA A 35 2.22 -20.65 14.64
C ALA A 35 2.67 -21.24 13.28
N GLU A 36 2.51 -22.53 13.07
CA GLU A 36 2.98 -23.19 11.83
C GLU A 36 1.88 -23.78 10.93
N SER A 37 0.67 -23.96 11.45
CA SER A 37 -0.43 -24.58 10.71
C SER A 37 -1.13 -23.59 9.77
N GLU A 38 -1.82 -24.10 8.74
CA GLU A 38 -2.63 -23.28 7.84
C GLU A 38 -3.76 -22.55 8.61
N PHE A 39 -4.07 -21.32 8.22
CA PHE A 39 -5.02 -20.43 8.91
C PHE A 39 -4.70 -20.15 10.39
N ALA A 40 -3.45 -20.36 10.83
CA ALA A 40 -3.03 -20.16 12.20
C ALA A 40 -2.45 -18.76 12.41
N HIS A 41 -3.32 -17.76 12.60
CA HIS A 41 -2.88 -16.39 12.86
C HIS A 41 -2.26 -16.25 14.25
N GLY A 42 -1.39 -15.25 14.40
CA GLY A 42 -0.83 -14.90 15.71
C GLY A 42 -1.90 -14.32 16.62
N ILE A 43 -2.32 -13.09 16.34
CA ILE A 43 -3.50 -12.47 16.97
C ILE A 43 -4.55 -12.18 15.93
N TYR A 44 -5.80 -12.46 16.28
CA TYR A 44 -6.92 -12.43 15.36
C TYR A 44 -8.16 -11.82 16.02
N THR A 45 -8.90 -10.97 15.31
CA THR A 45 -10.23 -10.51 15.74
C THR A 45 -11.25 -10.63 14.61
N ALA A 46 -12.47 -11.04 14.94
CA ALA A 46 -13.62 -11.00 14.03
C ALA A 46 -14.78 -10.30 14.77
N GLY A 47 -14.50 -9.11 15.27
CA GLY A 47 -15.29 -8.35 16.24
C GLY A 47 -14.61 -8.24 17.61
N GLY A 48 -14.74 -7.06 18.22
CA GLY A 48 -14.11 -6.72 19.51
C GLY A 48 -12.78 -5.97 19.39
N TYR A 49 -12.01 -5.94 20.48
CA TYR A 49 -10.80 -5.13 20.64
C TYR A 49 -9.61 -5.94 21.15
N ILE A 50 -8.44 -5.78 20.54
CA ILE A 50 -7.18 -6.32 21.05
C ILE A 50 -6.19 -5.17 21.24
N TYR A 51 -5.71 -5.02 22.47
CA TYR A 51 -4.51 -4.25 22.76
C TYR A 51 -3.33 -5.19 22.94
N ALA A 52 -2.21 -4.89 22.30
CA ALA A 52 -0.99 -5.67 22.40
C ALA A 52 0.25 -4.79 22.51
N SER A 53 1.19 -5.17 23.36
CA SER A 53 2.49 -4.52 23.49
C SER A 53 3.58 -5.57 23.71
N ASP A 54 4.76 -5.35 23.13
CA ASP A 54 5.92 -6.25 23.28
C ASP A 54 5.61 -7.69 22.82
N LEU A 55 5.03 -7.84 21.63
CA LEU A 55 4.82 -9.15 21.03
C LEU A 55 6.02 -9.55 20.16
N ASN A 56 6.35 -10.83 20.16
CA ASN A 56 7.18 -11.45 19.15
C ASN A 56 6.37 -12.55 18.46
N VAL A 57 5.87 -12.26 17.26
CA VAL A 57 4.98 -13.14 16.51
C VAL A 57 5.69 -13.71 15.30
N THR A 58 5.67 -15.03 15.14
CA THR A 58 6.17 -15.70 13.95
C THR A 58 5.15 -16.70 13.42
N THR A 59 4.81 -16.60 12.14
CA THR A 59 3.88 -17.52 11.47
C THR A 59 4.49 -18.16 10.22
N TYR A 60 4.20 -19.44 10.00
CA TYR A 60 4.70 -20.22 8.84
C TYR A 60 3.60 -20.75 7.93
N GLY A 61 2.38 -20.89 8.43
CA GLY A 61 1.26 -21.45 7.67
C GLY A 61 0.84 -20.56 6.51
N THR A 62 0.23 -21.16 5.49
CA THR A 62 -0.49 -20.43 4.45
C THR A 62 -1.71 -19.72 5.06
N SER A 63 -2.06 -18.54 4.56
CA SER A 63 -3.21 -17.76 5.04
C SER A 63 -3.17 -17.48 6.55
N SER A 64 -1.98 -17.27 7.09
CA SER A 64 -1.69 -17.21 8.53
C SER A 64 -0.97 -15.90 8.87
N SER A 65 -1.62 -14.77 8.62
CA SER A 65 -1.08 -13.44 8.96
C SER A 65 -0.74 -13.32 10.45
N ALA A 66 0.28 -12.53 10.79
CA ALA A 66 0.72 -12.38 12.18
C ALA A 66 -0.33 -11.64 13.03
N ILE A 67 -0.87 -10.55 12.49
CA ILE A 67 -1.90 -9.71 13.10
C ILE A 67 -3.03 -9.58 12.09
N ALA A 68 -4.22 -10.07 12.43
CA ALA A 68 -5.33 -10.14 11.49
C ALA A 68 -6.65 -9.67 12.11
N THR A 69 -7.46 -9.00 11.31
CA THR A 69 -8.90 -8.99 11.52
C THR A 69 -9.57 -9.82 10.42
N ASP A 70 -10.81 -10.24 10.64
CA ASP A 70 -11.63 -10.96 9.65
C ASP A 70 -13.08 -10.46 9.64
N THR A 71 -13.97 -11.15 8.94
CA THR A 71 -15.40 -10.88 8.79
C THR A 71 -16.04 -10.60 10.16
N GLY A 72 -16.55 -9.39 10.34
CA GLY A 72 -16.97 -8.84 11.63
C GLY A 72 -16.11 -7.65 12.10
N GLY A 73 -14.96 -7.44 11.44
CA GLY A 73 -14.05 -6.33 11.69
C GLY A 73 -13.39 -6.45 13.07
N GLY A 74 -13.41 -5.34 13.81
CA GLY A 74 -12.74 -5.21 15.10
C GLY A 74 -11.54 -4.28 15.02
N ILE A 75 -10.96 -4.03 16.19
CA ILE A 75 -9.85 -3.08 16.36
C ILE A 75 -8.67 -3.82 16.99
N ILE A 76 -7.49 -3.68 16.41
CA ILE A 76 -6.23 -4.12 17.00
C ILE A 76 -5.30 -2.93 17.13
N GLU A 77 -4.73 -2.72 18.31
CA GLU A 77 -3.64 -1.78 18.56
C GLU A 77 -2.42 -2.55 19.03
N VAL A 78 -1.30 -2.45 18.30
CA VAL A 78 -0.04 -3.17 18.60
C VAL A 78 1.11 -2.19 18.77
N TYR A 79 1.86 -2.33 19.86
CA TYR A 79 2.98 -1.45 20.19
C TYR A 79 4.27 -2.22 20.43
N ASP A 80 5.40 -1.65 20.04
CA ASP A 80 6.75 -2.12 20.40
C ASP A 80 6.96 -3.61 20.14
N SER A 81 6.53 -4.09 18.97
CA SER A 81 6.42 -5.52 18.67
C SER A 81 7.25 -5.93 17.46
N THR A 82 7.49 -7.24 17.33
CA THR A 82 8.10 -7.86 16.16
C THR A 82 7.14 -8.86 15.53
N ALA A 83 7.01 -8.85 14.20
CA ALA A 83 6.20 -9.81 13.45
C ALA A 83 6.97 -10.37 12.23
N ASN A 84 6.95 -11.69 12.05
CA ASN A 84 7.55 -12.35 10.90
C ASN A 84 6.59 -13.37 10.30
N THR A 85 6.41 -13.33 8.98
CA THR A 85 5.59 -14.32 8.26
C THR A 85 6.39 -14.99 7.15
N TYR A 86 6.16 -16.29 6.98
CA TYR A 86 6.86 -17.14 6.00
C TYR A 86 5.94 -17.89 5.05
N GLY A 87 4.64 -17.96 5.36
CA GLY A 87 3.66 -18.61 4.49
C GLY A 87 3.20 -17.73 3.33
N LEU A 88 2.62 -18.35 2.31
CA LEU A 88 1.88 -17.62 1.27
C LEU A 88 0.58 -17.05 1.84
N LYS A 89 0.12 -15.92 1.29
CA LYS A 89 -1.09 -15.23 1.74
C LYS A 89 -1.07 -14.87 3.23
N SER A 90 0.14 -14.68 3.79
CA SER A 90 0.34 -14.43 5.22
C SER A 90 1.03 -13.10 5.40
N ALA A 91 0.25 -12.06 5.68
CA ALA A 91 0.74 -10.70 5.87
C ALA A 91 1.26 -10.47 7.31
N LEU A 92 2.01 -9.40 7.52
CA LEU A 92 2.23 -8.92 8.89
C LEU A 92 0.90 -8.42 9.46
N LEU A 93 0.23 -7.54 8.71
CA LEU A 93 -1.09 -6.98 9.03
C LEU A 93 -2.10 -7.38 7.94
N TYR A 94 -3.22 -7.97 8.33
CA TYR A 94 -4.33 -8.26 7.42
C TYR A 94 -5.62 -7.62 7.94
N SER A 95 -6.14 -6.61 7.23
CA SER A 95 -7.24 -5.77 7.71
C SER A 95 -8.52 -5.98 6.92
N THR A 96 -9.52 -6.49 7.62
CA THR A 96 -10.96 -6.39 7.36
C THR A 96 -11.66 -5.51 8.42
N GLY A 97 -10.88 -4.73 9.15
CA GLY A 97 -11.28 -3.92 10.31
C GLY A 97 -10.33 -2.73 10.47
N ASN A 98 -9.87 -2.46 11.69
CA ASN A 98 -8.88 -1.41 11.96
C ASN A 98 -7.67 -1.99 12.70
N ILE A 99 -6.47 -1.77 12.14
CA ILE A 99 -5.21 -2.17 12.78
C ILE A 99 -4.30 -0.95 12.90
N THR A 100 -3.94 -0.56 14.11
CA THR A 100 -2.88 0.42 14.36
C THR A 100 -1.66 -0.28 14.93
N ALA A 101 -0.50 -0.10 14.29
CA ALA A 101 0.77 -0.60 14.80
C ALA A 101 1.78 0.53 14.95
N SER A 102 2.43 0.62 16.11
CA SER A 102 3.50 1.58 16.36
C SER A 102 4.76 0.89 16.84
N ASN A 103 5.93 1.31 16.34
CA ASN A 103 7.21 0.66 16.59
C ASN A 103 7.19 -0.84 16.25
N LEU A 104 6.49 -1.22 15.19
CA LEU A 104 6.49 -2.59 14.69
C LEU A 104 7.74 -2.82 13.84
N GLN A 105 8.48 -3.89 14.13
CA GLN A 105 9.55 -4.38 13.26
C GLN A 105 9.09 -5.68 12.61
N GLY A 106 9.22 -5.83 11.29
CA GLY A 106 8.79 -7.09 10.70
C GLY A 106 9.19 -7.37 9.26
N THR A 107 9.14 -8.66 8.92
CA THR A 107 9.46 -9.17 7.58
C THR A 107 8.39 -10.16 7.13
N SER A 108 7.79 -9.89 5.97
CA SER A 108 6.94 -10.85 5.25
C SER A 108 7.73 -11.48 4.10
N ASN A 109 8.07 -12.76 4.19
CA ASN A 109 9.03 -13.36 3.26
C ASN A 109 8.47 -13.68 1.88
N ARG A 110 7.15 -13.83 1.74
CA ARG A 110 6.52 -14.36 0.51
C ARG A 110 5.19 -13.70 0.18
N SER A 111 4.80 -12.67 0.92
CA SER A 111 3.45 -12.09 0.89
C SER A 111 3.55 -10.58 1.13
N PRO A 112 2.46 -9.82 0.95
CA PRO A 112 2.42 -8.43 1.37
C PRO A 112 2.83 -8.25 2.83
N ALA A 113 3.38 -7.10 3.19
CA ALA A 113 3.52 -6.70 4.58
C ALA A 113 2.15 -6.36 5.16
N CYS A 114 1.36 -5.57 4.45
CA CYS A 114 0.03 -5.14 4.90
C CYS A 114 -1.02 -5.37 3.80
N VAL A 115 -2.18 -5.88 4.21
CA VAL A 115 -3.33 -6.12 3.33
C VAL A 115 -4.56 -5.39 3.85
N ILE A 116 -5.36 -4.80 2.96
CA ILE A 116 -6.74 -4.38 3.23
C ILE A 116 -7.67 -5.18 2.31
N ASP A 117 -8.70 -5.81 2.88
CA ASP A 117 -9.85 -6.33 2.15
C ASP A 117 -11.09 -5.47 2.46
N GLY A 118 -11.61 -4.77 1.46
CA GLY A 118 -12.80 -3.93 1.57
C GLY A 118 -12.55 -2.58 2.24
N SER A 119 -13.61 -1.98 2.79
CA SER A 119 -13.60 -0.60 3.34
C SER A 119 -12.99 -0.52 4.73
N ASN A 120 -11.69 -0.83 4.83
CA ASN A 120 -10.99 -1.00 6.09
C ASN A 120 -9.70 -0.19 6.10
N ASN A 121 -8.99 -0.23 7.23
CA ASN A 121 -7.79 0.57 7.36
C ASN A 121 -6.70 -0.08 8.22
N TRP A 122 -5.48 0.41 8.02
CA TRP A 122 -4.36 0.18 8.93
C TRP A 122 -3.49 1.43 9.04
N THR A 123 -2.75 1.54 10.14
CA THR A 123 -1.75 2.58 10.37
C THR A 123 -0.46 1.96 10.86
N LEU A 124 0.66 2.37 10.26
CA LEU A 124 2.02 2.10 10.72
C LEU A 124 2.65 3.41 11.19
N SER A 125 3.10 3.46 12.44
CA SER A 125 3.85 4.62 12.96
C SER A 125 5.22 4.20 13.47
N ASN A 126 6.28 4.88 13.05
CA ASN A 126 7.67 4.60 13.42
C ASN A 126 8.03 3.11 13.30
N SER A 127 7.50 2.46 12.25
CA SER A 127 7.62 1.02 12.06
C SER A 127 8.61 0.72 10.94
N ALA A 128 9.33 -0.39 11.06
CA ALA A 128 10.29 -0.86 10.06
C ALA A 128 9.81 -2.18 9.50
N VAL A 129 9.21 -2.16 8.31
CA VAL A 129 8.65 -3.36 7.66
C VAL A 129 9.31 -3.62 6.32
N SER A 130 9.50 -4.89 6.01
CA SER A 130 9.99 -5.34 4.70
C SER A 130 9.15 -6.48 4.18
N ALA A 131 8.98 -6.56 2.87
CA ALA A 131 8.33 -7.71 2.26
C ALA A 131 8.95 -8.11 0.93
N SER A 132 8.96 -9.42 0.68
CA SER A 132 9.30 -10.04 -0.61
C SER A 132 8.06 -10.74 -1.15
N PRO A 133 7.01 -10.00 -1.56
CA PRO A 133 5.77 -10.59 -2.05
C PRO A 133 6.02 -11.45 -3.29
N GLU A 134 5.38 -12.62 -3.35
CA GLU A 134 5.31 -13.45 -4.56
C GLU A 134 4.08 -13.10 -5.42
N GLU A 135 3.26 -12.14 -4.98
CA GLU A 135 2.07 -11.65 -5.68
C GLU A 135 1.76 -10.19 -5.29
N HIS A 136 1.26 -9.40 -6.25
CA HIS A 136 0.74 -8.03 -6.11
C HIS A 136 1.73 -6.95 -5.64
N GLY A 137 1.95 -6.81 -4.32
CA GLY A 137 2.80 -5.74 -3.76
C GLY A 137 3.01 -5.81 -2.25
N VAL A 138 3.88 -4.95 -1.70
CA VAL A 138 4.18 -4.88 -0.26
C VAL A 138 2.97 -4.40 0.54
N PHE A 139 2.30 -3.38 0.03
CA PHE A 139 1.00 -2.93 0.48
C PHE A 139 -0.01 -3.32 -0.58
N GLN A 140 -0.92 -4.21 -0.22
CA GLN A 140 -1.94 -4.73 -1.13
C GLN A 140 -3.31 -4.34 -0.62
N THR A 141 -4.14 -3.79 -1.48
CA THR A 141 -5.53 -3.47 -1.15
C THR A 141 -6.44 -3.98 -2.24
N MET A 142 -7.50 -4.68 -1.83
CA MET A 142 -8.52 -5.19 -2.74
C MET A 142 -9.89 -5.22 -2.07
N SER A 143 -10.94 -5.48 -2.85
CA SER A 143 -12.24 -5.86 -2.32
C SER A 143 -12.65 -7.22 -2.85
N THR A 144 -12.90 -8.19 -1.98
CA THR A 144 -13.47 -9.49 -2.39
C THR A 144 -14.95 -9.38 -2.75
N VAL A 145 -15.61 -8.27 -2.44
CA VAL A 145 -17.03 -8.07 -2.72
C VAL A 145 -17.24 -7.92 -4.23
N SER A 146 -18.00 -8.87 -4.79
CA SER A 146 -18.48 -8.80 -6.18
C SER A 146 -19.65 -7.83 -6.28
N SER A 147 -19.34 -6.53 -6.18
CA SER A 147 -20.29 -5.46 -6.46
C SER A 147 -19.78 -4.61 -7.62
N ASN A 148 -20.71 -4.00 -8.34
CA ASN A 148 -20.41 -2.92 -9.27
C ASN A 148 -20.25 -1.57 -8.54
N ASP A 149 -20.20 -1.59 -7.20
CA ASP A 149 -20.04 -0.41 -6.38
C ASP A 149 -18.55 -0.22 -6.03
N THR A 150 -17.87 0.50 -6.91
CA THR A 150 -16.46 0.88 -6.74
C THR A 150 -16.27 2.03 -5.75
N SER A 151 -17.32 2.49 -5.03
CA SER A 151 -17.20 3.57 -4.04
C SER A 151 -16.64 3.14 -2.69
N THR A 152 -16.23 1.87 -2.57
CA THR A 152 -15.63 1.34 -1.35
C THR A 152 -14.22 1.91 -1.18
N GLU A 153 -13.98 2.58 -0.06
CA GLU A 153 -12.72 3.27 0.22
C GLU A 153 -11.93 2.56 1.32
N ALA A 154 -10.65 2.28 1.03
CA ALA A 154 -9.66 1.79 1.96
C ALA A 154 -8.65 2.90 2.29
N LEU A 155 -8.20 2.94 3.54
CA LEU A 155 -7.30 3.98 4.04
C LEU A 155 -6.06 3.37 4.71
N ALA A 156 -4.88 3.87 4.36
CA ALA A 156 -3.64 3.47 4.99
C ALA A 156 -2.76 4.68 5.32
N TRP A 157 -2.08 4.62 6.48
CA TRP A 157 -1.10 5.63 6.89
C TRP A 157 0.22 4.96 7.26
N VAL A 158 1.31 5.48 6.73
CA VAL A 158 2.69 5.13 7.11
C VAL A 158 3.37 6.43 7.52
N ILE A 159 3.70 6.55 8.81
CA ILE A 159 4.21 7.79 9.41
C ILE A 159 5.53 7.48 10.10
N GLY A 160 6.63 8.01 9.59
CA GLY A 160 7.96 7.68 10.11
C GLY A 160 8.41 6.24 9.79
N GLY A 161 9.66 5.94 10.13
CA GLY A 161 10.21 4.59 10.02
C GLY A 161 10.62 4.22 8.61
N SER A 162 10.48 2.96 8.22
CA SER A 162 10.98 2.47 6.92
C SER A 162 10.11 1.37 6.32
N VAL A 163 9.97 1.38 4.99
CA VAL A 163 9.38 0.29 4.22
C VAL A 163 10.32 -0.18 3.11
N ALA A 164 10.45 -1.50 2.95
CA ALA A 164 11.23 -2.09 1.86
C ALA A 164 10.46 -3.13 1.06
N GLU A 165 10.41 -2.93 -0.26
CA GLU A 165 10.15 -3.99 -1.24
C GLU A 165 11.47 -4.69 -1.54
N SER A 166 11.59 -5.94 -1.09
CA SER A 166 12.81 -6.76 -1.17
C SER A 166 12.67 -7.99 -2.08
N GLY A 167 11.54 -8.16 -2.74
CA GLY A 167 11.27 -9.27 -3.67
C GLY A 167 11.78 -9.00 -5.08
N GLY A 168 11.89 -7.74 -5.49
CA GLY A 168 12.43 -7.31 -6.78
C GLY A 168 11.53 -7.60 -7.98
N THR A 169 10.27 -8.01 -7.76
CA THR A 169 9.35 -8.41 -8.84
C THR A 169 8.05 -7.60 -8.83
N TYR A 170 7.50 -7.35 -7.65
CA TYR A 170 6.20 -6.71 -7.48
C TYR A 170 6.35 -5.30 -6.91
N GLY A 171 5.29 -4.49 -7.00
CA GLY A 171 5.34 -3.09 -6.58
C GLY A 171 5.38 -2.90 -5.07
N LEU A 172 5.74 -1.69 -4.64
CA LEU A 172 5.52 -1.29 -3.25
C LEU A 172 4.03 -1.26 -2.94
N ILE A 173 3.22 -0.64 -3.80
CA ILE A 173 1.79 -0.43 -3.60
C ILE A 173 0.98 -1.07 -4.72
N PHE A 174 -0.06 -1.81 -4.36
CA PHE A 174 -0.99 -2.43 -5.30
C PHE A 174 -2.45 -2.20 -4.88
N ALA A 175 -3.30 -1.86 -5.86
CA ALA A 175 -4.74 -1.73 -5.67
C ALA A 175 -5.54 -2.40 -6.79
N SER A 176 -6.62 -3.10 -6.43
CA SER A 176 -7.56 -3.70 -7.38
C SER A 176 -8.99 -3.73 -6.84
N ASN A 177 -9.99 -3.52 -7.70
CA ASN A 177 -11.41 -3.57 -7.35
C ASN A 177 -11.83 -2.68 -6.16
N ILE A 178 -11.18 -1.53 -5.94
CA ILE A 178 -11.41 -0.66 -4.78
C ILE A 178 -10.79 0.74 -4.98
N ILE A 179 -11.26 1.73 -4.23
CA ILE A 179 -10.53 3.00 -4.02
C ILE A 179 -9.58 2.82 -2.84
N PHE A 180 -8.28 3.03 -3.07
CA PHE A 180 -7.26 2.97 -2.02
C PHE A 180 -6.55 4.31 -1.90
N ASN A 181 -6.63 4.92 -0.70
CA ASN A 181 -5.82 6.09 -0.36
C ASN A 181 -4.75 5.67 0.62
N ILE A 182 -3.51 5.96 0.28
CA ILE A 182 -2.35 5.70 1.12
C ILE A 182 -1.56 6.99 1.33
N TYR A 183 -1.25 7.27 2.59
CA TYR A 183 -0.49 8.44 3.01
C TYR A 183 0.85 7.97 3.57
N LEU A 184 1.94 8.44 2.97
CA LEU A 184 3.31 8.18 3.42
C LEU A 184 3.93 9.52 3.82
N ASP A 185 4.33 9.62 5.09
CA ASP A 185 4.81 10.86 5.72
C ASP A 185 6.14 10.56 6.46
N ASP A 186 7.24 11.19 6.02
CA ASP A 186 8.60 11.04 6.60
C ASP A 186 9.06 9.56 6.68
N VAL A 187 8.90 8.81 5.60
CA VAL A 187 9.19 7.36 5.54
C VAL A 187 10.42 7.07 4.68
N ASP A 188 11.36 6.28 5.21
CA ASP A 188 12.46 5.73 4.42
C ASP A 188 11.94 4.60 3.50
N ILE A 189 11.90 4.83 2.19
CA ILE A 189 11.37 3.88 1.20
C ILE A 189 12.50 3.24 0.38
N SER A 190 12.51 1.91 0.28
CA SER A 190 13.41 1.15 -0.62
C SER A 190 12.61 0.22 -1.53
N ILE A 191 12.82 0.32 -2.85
CA ILE A 191 12.08 -0.48 -3.84
C ILE A 191 13.05 -1.22 -4.75
N SER A 192 13.10 -2.55 -4.62
CA SER A 192 14.02 -3.38 -5.42
C SER A 192 13.51 -3.65 -6.83
N SER A 193 12.18 -3.66 -7.01
CA SER A 193 11.51 -3.90 -8.29
C SER A 193 11.56 -2.71 -9.24
N GLY A 194 11.83 -1.51 -8.71
CA GLY A 194 11.65 -0.24 -9.43
C GLY A 194 10.19 0.14 -9.65
N ILE A 195 9.23 -0.53 -9.02
CA ILE A 195 7.79 -0.27 -9.17
C ILE A 195 7.26 0.37 -7.88
N LEU A 196 6.92 1.66 -7.94
CA LEU A 196 6.32 2.38 -6.82
C LEU A 196 4.86 1.96 -6.62
N ALA A 197 4.07 2.00 -7.68
CA ALA A 197 2.64 1.76 -7.59
C ALA A 197 2.11 1.03 -8.83
N ASN A 198 1.13 0.16 -8.61
CA ASN A 198 0.38 -0.50 -9.67
C ASN A 198 -1.11 -0.53 -9.32
N SER A 199 -1.94 0.12 -10.14
CA SER A 199 -3.40 0.07 -10.06
C SER A 199 -3.93 -0.72 -11.24
N SER A 200 -4.41 -1.94 -11.01
CA SER A 200 -4.85 -2.83 -12.09
C SER A 200 -5.94 -3.79 -11.64
N ALA A 201 -6.73 -4.27 -12.59
CA ALA A 201 -7.64 -5.38 -12.37
C ALA A 201 -6.88 -6.68 -12.11
N ASP A 202 -7.47 -7.52 -11.27
CA ASP A 202 -6.97 -8.86 -10.92
C ASP A 202 -8.14 -9.83 -10.70
N ASP A 203 -7.96 -10.92 -9.95
CA ASP A 203 -8.97 -11.97 -9.74
C ASP A 203 -10.12 -11.57 -8.78
N TRP A 204 -10.10 -10.35 -8.23
CA TRP A 204 -11.15 -9.85 -7.33
C TRP A 204 -12.20 -9.01 -8.07
N GLY A 205 -13.47 -9.19 -7.72
CA GLY A 205 -14.58 -8.42 -8.29
C GLY A 205 -15.16 -9.00 -9.59
N THR A 206 -15.76 -8.13 -10.40
CA THR A 206 -16.35 -8.51 -11.70
C THR A 206 -15.38 -8.20 -12.83
N SER A 207 -14.93 -9.22 -13.57
CA SER A 207 -14.00 -9.07 -14.69
C SER A 207 -14.47 -8.03 -15.70
N GLY A 208 -13.59 -7.08 -16.01
CA GLY A 208 -13.85 -5.95 -16.91
C GLY A 208 -14.45 -4.72 -16.23
N SER A 209 -14.71 -4.78 -14.92
CA SER A 209 -15.15 -3.64 -14.11
C SER A 209 -14.55 -3.66 -12.70
N ASN A 210 -13.36 -4.23 -12.58
CA ASN A 210 -12.69 -4.51 -11.32
C ASN A 210 -11.28 -3.88 -11.23
N GLY A 211 -11.07 -2.79 -11.96
CA GLY A 211 -9.88 -1.96 -11.79
C GLY A 211 -9.81 -1.29 -10.42
N GLY A 212 -8.63 -0.83 -10.06
CA GLY A 212 -8.40 -0.05 -8.83
C GLY A 212 -8.49 1.45 -9.07
N THR A 213 -8.71 2.23 -8.02
CA THR A 213 -8.42 3.67 -7.98
C THR A 213 -7.43 3.89 -6.86
N LEU A 214 -6.18 4.19 -7.21
CA LEU A 214 -5.09 4.32 -6.24
C LEU A 214 -4.67 5.77 -6.10
N ASN A 215 -4.78 6.33 -4.89
CA ASN A 215 -4.30 7.67 -4.57
C ASN A 215 -3.13 7.55 -3.59
N VAL A 216 -1.94 7.90 -4.05
CA VAL A 216 -0.70 7.88 -3.25
C VAL A 216 -0.37 9.31 -2.87
N HIS A 217 -0.32 9.58 -1.57
CA HIS A 217 0.09 10.86 -1.01
C HIS A 217 1.46 10.71 -0.36
N LEU A 218 2.41 11.52 -0.83
CA LEU A 218 3.79 11.53 -0.39
C LEU A 218 4.09 12.89 0.25
N THR A 219 4.47 12.88 1.53
CA THR A 219 4.83 14.08 2.29
C THR A 219 6.22 13.89 2.90
N ASP A 220 7.14 14.82 2.62
CA ASP A 220 8.53 14.73 3.05
C ASP A 220 9.21 13.41 2.63
N ILE A 221 8.93 12.93 1.42
CA ILE A 221 9.46 11.67 0.87
C ILE A 221 10.46 11.94 -0.26
N ASP A 222 11.54 11.15 -0.31
CA ASP A 222 12.39 10.97 -1.50
C ASP A 222 12.26 9.52 -1.99
N VAL A 223 11.71 9.32 -3.19
CA VAL A 223 11.42 7.97 -3.71
C VAL A 223 11.69 7.81 -5.20
N THR A 224 12.18 6.63 -5.58
CA THR A 224 12.36 6.22 -6.97
C THR A 224 11.48 5.01 -7.29
N GLY A 225 10.74 5.08 -8.38
CA GLY A 225 9.98 3.94 -8.92
C GLY A 225 8.89 4.37 -9.89
N ASP A 226 8.60 3.50 -10.86
CA ASP A 226 7.60 3.72 -11.89
C ASP A 226 6.19 3.40 -11.39
N VAL A 227 5.20 3.99 -12.05
CA VAL A 227 3.78 3.90 -11.71
C VAL A 227 2.99 3.34 -12.90
N TYR A 228 2.26 2.25 -12.66
CA TYR A 228 1.49 1.54 -13.67
C TYR A 228 -0.01 1.64 -13.41
N VAL A 229 -0.77 1.72 -14.50
CA VAL A 229 -2.23 1.70 -14.51
C VAL A 229 -2.73 0.94 -15.72
N ASP A 230 -3.78 0.13 -15.56
CA ASP A 230 -4.45 -0.54 -16.68
C ASP A 230 -5.63 0.27 -17.23
N SER A 231 -6.21 -0.18 -18.35
CA SER A 231 -7.26 0.55 -19.09
C SER A 231 -8.59 0.71 -18.34
N ILE A 232 -8.77 0.10 -17.18
CA ILE A 232 -10.01 0.21 -16.38
C ILE A 232 -9.73 0.66 -14.94
N SER A 233 -8.53 1.16 -14.68
CA SER A 233 -8.07 1.62 -13.38
C SER A 233 -7.67 3.10 -13.43
N ALA A 234 -7.46 3.66 -12.25
CA ALA A 234 -6.95 5.00 -12.04
C ALA A 234 -5.79 4.99 -11.03
N VAL A 235 -4.82 5.88 -11.21
CA VAL A 235 -3.75 6.13 -10.24
C VAL A 235 -3.41 7.63 -10.18
N SER A 236 -3.21 8.14 -8.98
CA SER A 236 -2.71 9.50 -8.75
C SER A 236 -1.54 9.52 -7.75
N ILE A 237 -0.52 10.32 -8.07
CA ILE A 237 0.60 10.62 -7.16
C ILE A 237 0.49 12.08 -6.75
N THR A 238 0.37 12.33 -5.45
CA THR A 238 0.39 13.67 -4.84
C THR A 238 1.69 13.85 -4.07
N LEU A 239 2.42 14.91 -4.38
CA LEU A 239 3.69 15.27 -3.75
C LEU A 239 3.54 16.57 -2.96
N GLU A 240 3.89 16.50 -1.68
CA GLU A 240 3.99 17.65 -0.79
C GLU A 240 5.39 17.68 -0.18
N SER A 241 6.17 18.74 -0.45
CA SER A 241 7.59 18.85 -0.07
C SER A 241 8.41 17.57 -0.36
N SER A 242 8.13 16.90 -1.49
CA SER A 242 8.64 15.56 -1.80
C SER A 242 9.36 15.49 -3.15
N THR A 243 10.26 14.53 -3.30
CA THR A 243 10.95 14.22 -4.55
C THR A 243 10.57 12.83 -5.05
N TRP A 244 10.15 12.75 -6.31
CA TRP A 244 9.87 11.48 -6.97
C TRP A 244 10.64 11.36 -8.27
N SER A 245 11.35 10.25 -8.46
CA SER A 245 11.96 9.87 -9.74
C SER A 245 11.27 8.64 -10.31
N GLY A 246 10.64 8.79 -11.48
CA GLY A 246 9.87 7.72 -12.08
C GLY A 246 9.10 8.16 -13.32
N ALA A 247 8.53 7.18 -14.02
CA ALA A 247 7.57 7.39 -15.10
C ALA A 247 6.18 6.89 -14.69
N ILE A 248 5.14 7.43 -15.30
CA ILE A 248 3.74 7.04 -15.03
C ILE A 248 2.99 6.77 -16.32
N ASN A 249 2.31 5.62 -16.36
CA ASN A 249 1.56 5.14 -17.52
C ASN A 249 2.39 5.12 -18.82
N SER A 250 3.66 4.72 -18.78
CA SER A 250 4.54 4.69 -19.97
C SER A 250 4.08 3.76 -21.09
N ASN A 251 3.11 2.90 -20.82
CA ASN A 251 2.50 2.03 -21.82
C ASN A 251 1.33 2.68 -22.56
N ASP A 252 0.96 3.93 -22.22
CA ASP A 252 -0.16 4.66 -22.81
C ASP A 252 -1.45 3.82 -22.79
N THR A 253 -1.81 3.34 -21.59
CA THR A 253 -3.09 2.65 -21.40
C THR A 253 -4.21 3.67 -21.32
N ASP A 254 -5.45 3.25 -21.62
CA ASP A 254 -6.66 4.08 -21.44
C ASP A 254 -6.99 4.36 -19.95
N GLY A 255 -6.10 4.00 -19.03
CA GLY A 255 -6.27 4.20 -17.59
C GLY A 255 -6.00 5.65 -17.17
N ASP A 256 -6.66 6.07 -16.10
CA ASP A 256 -6.51 7.44 -15.61
C ASP A 256 -5.22 7.61 -14.80
N ALA A 257 -4.39 8.57 -15.20
CA ALA A 257 -3.12 8.85 -14.55
C ALA A 257 -3.03 10.33 -14.13
N GLY A 258 -2.77 10.58 -12.85
CA GLY A 258 -2.68 11.91 -12.27
C GLY A 258 -1.35 12.18 -11.56
N VAL A 259 -0.81 13.38 -11.75
CA VAL A 259 0.30 13.89 -10.95
C VAL A 259 -0.10 15.26 -10.38
N ILE A 260 0.07 15.42 -9.07
CA ILE A 260 -0.24 16.63 -8.33
C ILE A 260 1.01 17.00 -7.53
N LEU A 261 1.58 18.17 -7.78
CA LEU A 261 2.77 18.66 -7.05
C LEU A 261 2.46 20.01 -6.40
N ASP A 262 2.94 20.21 -5.17
CA ASP A 262 3.14 21.57 -4.64
C ASP A 262 4.40 22.22 -5.26
N SER A 263 4.59 23.51 -5.00
CA SER A 263 5.74 24.26 -5.55
C SER A 263 7.09 23.87 -4.95
N ASP A 264 7.08 23.13 -3.84
CA ASP A 264 8.29 22.72 -3.11
C ASP A 264 8.70 21.27 -3.44
N SER A 265 7.86 20.54 -4.18
CA SER A 265 8.12 19.17 -4.64
C SER A 265 8.85 19.14 -5.97
N THR A 266 9.42 17.99 -6.35
CA THR A 266 10.09 17.79 -7.64
C THR A 266 9.75 16.43 -8.23
N TRP A 267 9.50 16.38 -9.54
CA TRP A 267 9.38 15.14 -10.30
C TRP A 267 10.50 15.03 -11.34
N THR A 268 11.36 14.04 -11.18
CA THR A 268 12.35 13.65 -12.19
C THR A 268 11.77 12.54 -13.07
N VAL A 269 11.39 12.89 -14.29
CA VAL A 269 10.81 11.97 -15.28
C VAL A 269 11.88 11.05 -15.84
N THR A 270 11.68 9.74 -15.72
CA THR A 270 12.64 8.70 -16.16
C THR A 270 12.21 7.96 -17.43
N GLY A 271 11.04 8.29 -17.97
CA GLY A 271 10.44 7.65 -19.12
C GLY A 271 9.26 8.46 -19.65
N ASP A 272 8.89 8.25 -20.92
CA ASP A 272 7.70 8.90 -21.45
C ASP A 272 6.48 8.57 -20.57
N SER A 273 5.70 9.59 -20.24
CA SER A 273 4.61 9.50 -19.27
C SER A 273 3.33 10.08 -19.84
N TYR A 274 2.19 9.48 -19.52
CA TYR A 274 0.89 9.84 -20.10
C TYR A 274 -0.09 10.17 -18.98
N LEU A 275 -0.54 11.42 -18.93
CA LEU A 275 -1.35 11.95 -17.84
C LEU A 275 -2.75 12.34 -18.33
N THR A 276 -3.77 11.89 -17.59
CA THR A 276 -5.09 12.50 -17.63
C THR A 276 -5.04 13.89 -17.00
N ILE A 277 -4.39 14.04 -15.84
CA ILE A 277 -4.34 15.32 -15.12
C ILE A 277 -2.95 15.62 -14.55
N LEU A 278 -2.55 16.88 -14.70
CA LEU A 278 -1.38 17.49 -14.09
C LEU A 278 -1.84 18.74 -13.34
N VAL A 279 -1.59 18.76 -12.03
CA VAL A 279 -1.74 19.93 -11.19
C VAL A 279 -0.38 20.29 -10.64
N ASP A 280 0.03 21.54 -10.81
CA ASP A 280 1.33 22.02 -10.35
C ASP A 280 1.17 23.33 -9.58
N GLY A 281 1.76 23.38 -8.40
CA GLY A 281 1.90 24.59 -7.59
C GLY A 281 2.91 25.58 -8.18
N ASP A 282 3.83 25.12 -9.03
CA ASP A 282 4.76 25.95 -9.81
C ASP A 282 4.24 26.15 -11.25
N ASP A 283 3.72 27.34 -11.54
CA ASP A 283 3.19 27.69 -12.87
C ASP A 283 4.27 27.77 -13.96
N THR A 284 5.55 27.72 -13.58
CA THR A 284 6.68 27.70 -14.51
C THR A 284 7.11 26.30 -14.91
N LEU A 285 6.57 25.25 -14.28
CA LEU A 285 6.91 23.83 -14.47
C LEU A 285 8.40 23.54 -14.20
N SER A 286 9.08 24.36 -13.40
CA SER A 286 10.54 24.27 -13.22
C SER A 286 10.96 23.10 -12.32
N ASN A 287 10.03 22.64 -11.50
CA ASN A 287 10.06 21.47 -10.63
C ASN A 287 9.82 20.12 -11.36
N ILE A 288 9.58 20.13 -12.67
CA ILE A 288 9.51 18.91 -13.49
C ILE A 288 10.79 18.78 -14.33
N GLU A 289 11.64 17.81 -13.97
CA GLU A 289 12.92 17.53 -14.63
C GLU A 289 12.80 16.30 -15.53
N SER A 290 12.81 16.53 -16.84
CA SER A 290 12.32 15.53 -17.79
C SER A 290 13.36 14.56 -18.35
N ASP A 291 14.65 14.62 -17.99
CA ASP A 291 15.78 13.84 -18.58
C ASP A 291 15.64 13.45 -20.08
N ARG A 292 15.20 14.40 -20.92
CA ARG A 292 14.94 14.25 -22.37
C ARG A 292 13.70 13.44 -22.77
N TYR A 293 12.92 12.93 -21.82
CA TYR A 293 11.64 12.27 -22.04
C TYR A 293 10.50 13.25 -22.34
N THR A 294 9.32 12.72 -22.67
CA THR A 294 8.11 13.51 -22.93
C THR A 294 7.02 13.17 -21.93
N VAL A 295 6.40 14.19 -21.35
CA VAL A 295 5.16 14.05 -20.60
C VAL A 295 4.00 14.47 -21.52
N TYR A 296 3.07 13.55 -21.74
CA TYR A 296 1.84 13.80 -22.47
C TYR A 296 0.72 14.13 -21.49
N TYR A 297 -0.12 15.10 -21.82
CA TYR A 297 -1.25 15.49 -20.97
C TYR A 297 -2.55 15.62 -21.77
N GLU A 298 -3.67 15.19 -21.17
CA GLU A 298 -4.98 15.39 -21.76
C GLU A 298 -5.40 16.87 -21.70
N SER A 299 -5.54 17.52 -22.86
CA SER A 299 -5.86 18.95 -22.89
C SER A 299 -7.21 19.31 -22.27
N SER A 300 -8.17 18.37 -22.29
CA SER A 300 -9.53 18.60 -21.79
C SER A 300 -9.56 18.74 -20.26
N SER A 301 -8.71 17.97 -19.58
CA SER A 301 -8.55 17.93 -18.13
C SER A 301 -7.52 18.96 -17.62
N ASN A 302 -6.68 19.50 -18.51
CA ASN A 302 -5.60 20.44 -18.18
C ASN A 302 -5.75 21.79 -18.89
N SER A 303 -6.93 22.41 -18.77
CA SER A 303 -7.24 23.67 -19.46
C SER A 303 -6.27 24.83 -19.17
N TRP A 304 -5.56 24.79 -18.04
CA TRP A 304 -4.57 25.80 -17.66
C TRP A 304 -3.28 25.77 -18.51
N LEU A 305 -3.04 24.68 -19.24
CA LEU A 305 -1.92 24.53 -20.16
C LEU A 305 -2.25 25.00 -21.60
N ASP A 306 -3.46 25.50 -21.84
CA ASP A 306 -3.89 26.11 -23.11
C ASP A 306 -3.58 25.26 -24.37
N ASN A 307 -3.57 23.92 -24.25
CA ASN A 307 -3.23 22.99 -25.34
C ASN A 307 -1.87 23.34 -26.00
N SER A 308 -0.90 23.78 -25.19
CA SER A 308 0.43 24.24 -25.61
C SER A 308 1.53 23.22 -25.31
N THR A 309 2.64 23.31 -26.04
CA THR A 309 3.86 22.54 -25.77
C THR A 309 4.83 23.39 -24.94
N TYR A 310 5.36 22.80 -23.87
CA TYR A 310 6.33 23.43 -22.98
C TYR A 310 7.64 22.66 -23.01
N SER A 311 8.76 23.37 -23.03
CA SER A 311 10.07 22.73 -22.79
C SER A 311 10.25 22.54 -21.29
N LEU A 312 10.64 21.34 -20.89
CA LEU A 312 10.90 21.01 -19.49
C LEU A 312 12.41 21.06 -19.20
N SER A 313 12.75 21.26 -17.93
CA SER A 313 14.12 21.05 -17.43
C SER A 313 14.61 19.65 -17.82
N GLY A 314 15.93 19.46 -17.98
CA GLY A 314 16.48 18.18 -18.44
C GLY A 314 16.31 17.89 -19.94
N GLY A 315 15.70 18.79 -20.72
CA GLY A 315 15.69 18.74 -22.19
C GLY A 315 14.52 17.99 -22.83
N GLY A 316 13.52 17.63 -22.02
CA GLY A 316 12.27 17.00 -22.48
C GLY A 316 11.17 18.01 -22.81
N SER A 317 9.92 17.53 -22.89
CA SER A 317 8.78 18.40 -23.19
C SER A 317 7.48 17.92 -22.55
N LEU A 318 6.61 18.86 -22.21
CA LEU A 318 5.21 18.63 -21.85
C LEU A 318 4.34 18.92 -23.09
N ILE A 319 3.62 17.93 -23.60
CA ILE A 319 2.93 17.97 -24.89
C ILE A 319 1.46 17.54 -24.71
N PRO A 320 0.49 18.20 -25.35
CA PRO A 320 -0.89 17.74 -25.33
C PRO A 320 -1.04 16.41 -26.11
N SER A 321 -1.79 15.46 -25.54
CA SER A 321 -2.27 14.23 -26.21
C SER A 321 -3.70 14.37 -26.72
#